data_AF-A0A956BDF4-F1
#
_entry.id   AF-A0A956BDF4-F1
#
_cell.length_a   1.000
_cell.length_b   1.000
_cell.length_c   1.000
_cell.angle_alpha   90.00
_cell.angle_beta   90.00
_cell.angle_gamma   90.00
#
_symmetry.space_group_name_H-M   'P 1'
#
loop_
_entity.id
_entity.type
_entity.pdbx_description
1 polymer ?
#
loop_
_entity_poly.entity_id
_entity_poly.type
_entity_poly.pdbx_seq_one_letter_code
_entity_poly.pdbx_strand_id
1 'polypeptide(L)'
;MPRDPLPVLPAHPLDDRFGRDRAALRLPDFLKRKVGKGDAVRGVKHLLRGADLNTVCEEARCPNLGECFAAQTATFMIMGRDCTRACGFCAVGTAVPKPLDPDEPRRVAEAAAALRLAHVVVTSVDRDDLPDGGAAHIRATIDALRARLPAAAIEVLAPDFRGDPAAVRTVAEGPLDVFNHNVETVPTL
;
A
#
# COMPACT_ATOMS: atom_id res chain seq x y z
N MET A 1 -15.49 22.22 14.35
CA MET A 1 -14.55 22.45 15.46
C MET A 1 -13.17 22.08 14.97
N PRO A 2 -12.14 22.92 15.11
CA PRO A 2 -10.78 22.55 14.73
C PRO A 2 -10.34 21.43 15.69
N ARG A 3 -10.02 20.25 15.14
CA ARG A 3 -9.42 19.17 15.93
C ARG A 3 -7.94 19.48 16.03
N ASP A 4 -7.43 19.50 17.26
CA ASP A 4 -5.99 19.61 17.48
C ASP A 4 -5.24 18.53 16.68
N PRO A 5 -4.06 18.85 16.11
CA PRO A 5 -3.24 17.84 15.46
C PRO A 5 -2.98 16.70 16.43
N LEU A 6 -3.20 15.47 15.97
CA LEU A 6 -2.94 14.28 16.78
C LEU A 6 -1.49 14.31 17.25
N PRO A 7 -1.23 14.09 18.54
CA PRO A 7 0.13 14.11 19.07
C PRO A 7 0.95 13.02 18.37
N VAL A 8 2.07 13.41 17.75
CA VAL A 8 3.07 12.47 17.25
C VAL A 8 3.70 11.83 18.48
N LEU A 9 3.23 10.63 18.82
CA LEU A 9 3.79 9.87 19.93
C LEU A 9 5.22 9.43 19.57
N PRO A 10 6.18 9.50 20.51
CA PRO A 10 7.51 8.92 20.29
C PRO A 10 7.36 7.44 19.95
N ALA A 11 8.23 6.93 19.07
CA ALA A 11 8.27 5.52 18.74
C ALA A 11 8.28 4.70 20.04
N HIS A 12 7.27 3.85 20.21
CA HIS A 12 7.18 3.01 21.38
C HIS A 12 8.50 2.22 21.47
N PRO A 13 9.26 2.30 22.58
CA PRO A 13 10.35 1.35 22.79
C PRO A 13 9.72 -0.04 22.64
N LEU A 14 10.44 -0.99 22.05
CA LEU A 14 9.96 -2.36 21.81
C LEU A 14 9.68 -3.06 23.16
N ASP A 15 8.63 -2.62 23.86
CA ASP A 15 8.23 -3.07 25.16
C ASP A 15 7.68 -4.47 24.98
N ASP A 16 8.25 -5.31 25.81
CA ASP A 16 8.00 -6.71 26.09
C ASP A 16 6.56 -7.06 26.53
N ARG A 17 5.55 -6.26 26.17
CA ARG A 17 4.13 -6.45 26.56
C ARG A 17 3.53 -7.80 26.16
N PHE A 18 4.20 -8.56 25.30
CA PHE A 18 3.81 -9.90 24.89
C PHE A 18 4.65 -11.04 25.48
N GLY A 19 5.43 -10.81 26.55
CA GLY A 19 6.08 -11.85 27.35
C GLY A 19 6.77 -12.93 26.49
N ARG A 20 7.95 -12.61 25.93
CA ARG A 20 8.62 -13.46 24.94
C ARG A 20 9.12 -14.79 25.51
N ASP A 21 8.24 -15.79 25.61
CA ASP A 21 8.66 -17.18 25.42
C ASP A 21 8.76 -17.43 23.91
N ARG A 22 9.99 -17.35 23.40
CA ARG A 22 10.30 -17.57 21.97
C ARG A 22 9.90 -18.97 21.48
N ALA A 23 9.69 -19.94 22.38
CA ALA A 23 9.21 -21.26 22.03
C ALA A 23 7.70 -21.30 21.66
N ALA A 24 6.91 -20.32 22.14
CA ALA A 24 5.46 -20.27 21.96
C ALA A 24 4.98 -19.65 20.63
N LEU A 25 5.88 -19.07 19.82
CA LEU A 25 5.53 -18.38 18.57
C LEU A 25 5.82 -19.22 17.31
N ARG A 26 5.64 -20.54 17.36
CA ARG A 26 5.64 -21.33 16.13
C ARG A 26 4.36 -21.03 15.35
N LEU A 27 4.51 -20.72 14.07
CA LEU A 27 3.37 -20.56 13.18
C LEU A 27 2.53 -21.85 13.20
N PRO A 28 1.22 -21.77 13.52
CA PRO A 28 0.31 -22.91 13.45
C PRO A 28 0.34 -23.59 12.07
N ASP A 29 0.12 -24.91 12.03
CA ASP A 29 0.24 -25.67 10.77
C ASP A 29 -0.72 -25.18 9.68
N PHE A 30 -1.94 -24.76 10.06
CA PHE A 30 -2.92 -24.23 9.11
C PHE A 30 -2.54 -22.86 8.50
N LEU A 31 -1.60 -22.12 9.11
CA LEU A 31 -1.07 -20.86 8.56
C LEU A 31 0.18 -21.08 7.69
N LYS A 32 0.77 -22.27 7.70
CA LYS A 32 1.92 -22.60 6.85
C LYS A 32 1.45 -22.85 5.43
N ARG A 33 1.98 -22.09 4.46
CA ARG A 33 1.84 -22.42 3.03
C ARG A 33 3.20 -22.59 2.37
N LYS A 34 3.22 -23.34 1.27
CA LYS A 34 4.38 -23.37 0.36
C LYS A 34 4.41 -22.05 -0.42
N VAL A 35 5.38 -21.19 -0.10
CA VAL A 35 5.66 -19.99 -0.90
C VAL A 35 6.45 -20.42 -2.13
N GLY A 36 5.77 -20.58 -3.27
CA GLY A 36 6.39 -20.98 -4.52
C GLY A 36 7.40 -19.95 -5.00
N LYS A 37 8.68 -20.35 -5.17
CA LYS A 37 9.72 -19.53 -5.80
C LYS A 37 9.67 -19.66 -7.33
N GLY A 38 8.50 -19.37 -7.92
CA GLY A 38 8.33 -19.45 -9.37
C GLY A 38 9.15 -18.39 -10.11
N ASP A 39 9.64 -18.72 -11.31
CA ASP A 39 10.31 -17.76 -12.21
C ASP A 39 9.47 -16.51 -12.49
N ALA A 40 8.14 -16.67 -12.54
CA ALA A 40 7.19 -15.56 -12.68
C ALA A 40 7.38 -14.49 -11.59
N VAL A 41 7.52 -14.89 -10.32
CA VAL A 41 7.74 -13.95 -9.21
C VAL A 41 9.07 -13.20 -9.38
N ARG A 42 10.12 -13.87 -9.86
CA ARG A 42 11.42 -13.22 -10.12
C ARG A 42 11.32 -12.17 -11.22
N GLY A 43 10.62 -12.48 -12.32
CA GLY A 43 10.41 -11.55 -13.43
C GLY A 43 9.65 -10.30 -12.99
N VAL A 44 8.58 -10.46 -12.19
CA VAL A 44 7.82 -9.32 -11.68
C VAL A 44 8.65 -8.45 -10.74
N LYS A 45 9.39 -9.06 -9.80
CA LYS A 45 10.30 -8.32 -8.92
C LYS A 45 11.35 -7.53 -9.70
N HIS A 46 11.90 -8.10 -10.77
CA HIS A 46 12.87 -7.41 -11.60
C HIS A 46 12.26 -6.20 -12.31
N LEU A 47 11.05 -6.36 -12.86
CA LEU A 47 10.32 -5.27 -13.52
C LEU A 47 10.03 -4.13 -12.55
N LEU A 48 9.51 -4.43 -11.36
CA LEU A 48 9.16 -3.42 -10.36
C LEU A 48 10.39 -2.64 -9.88
N ARG A 49 11.52 -3.33 -9.67
CA ARG A 49 12.79 -2.68 -9.31
C ARG A 49 13.35 -1.81 -10.43
N GLY A 50 13.22 -2.26 -11.68
CA GLY A 50 13.65 -1.48 -12.85
C GLY A 50 12.82 -0.21 -13.07
N ALA A 51 11.57 -0.20 -12.58
CA ALA A 51 10.66 0.94 -12.70
C ALA A 51 10.71 1.91 -11.49
N ASP A 52 11.58 1.66 -10.50
CA ASP A 52 11.66 2.41 -9.24
C ASP A 52 10.28 2.54 -8.55
N LEU A 53 9.57 1.41 -8.44
CA LEU A 53 8.25 1.31 -7.83
C LEU A 53 8.27 0.43 -6.59
N ASN A 54 7.45 0.78 -5.60
CA ASN A 54 7.24 -0.03 -4.40
C ASN A 54 5.95 -0.86 -4.51
N THR A 55 5.92 -2.01 -3.86
CA THR A 55 4.70 -2.82 -3.71
C THR A 55 4.57 -3.29 -2.28
N VAL A 56 3.34 -3.25 -1.73
CA VAL A 56 3.05 -3.87 -0.43
C VAL A 56 3.38 -5.35 -0.45
N CYS A 57 3.17 -5.97 -1.61
CA CYS A 57 3.58 -7.33 -1.91
C CYS A 57 5.03 -7.67 -1.49
N GLU A 58 5.97 -6.75 -1.74
CA GLU A 58 7.38 -6.93 -1.35
C GLU A 58 7.66 -6.43 0.07
N GLU A 59 7.22 -5.23 0.44
CA GLU A 59 7.50 -4.64 1.75
C GLU A 59 6.88 -5.46 2.89
N ALA A 60 5.68 -6.00 2.70
CA ALA A 60 5.00 -6.86 3.67
C ALA A 60 5.39 -8.35 3.57
N ARG A 61 6.31 -8.72 2.67
CA ARG A 61 6.73 -10.12 2.42
C ARG A 61 5.55 -11.06 2.19
N CYS A 62 4.60 -10.62 1.37
CA CYS A 62 3.30 -11.28 1.21
C CYS A 62 3.46 -12.75 0.76
N PRO A 63 2.91 -13.73 1.49
CA PRO A 63 3.00 -15.13 1.12
C PRO A 63 2.18 -15.47 -0.13
N ASN A 64 1.28 -14.56 -0.57
CA ASN A 64 0.36 -14.76 -1.69
C ASN A 64 0.90 -14.26 -3.04
N LEU A 65 2.12 -13.72 -3.07
CA LEU A 65 2.71 -13.04 -4.23
C LEU A 65 2.56 -13.80 -5.56
N GLY A 66 2.93 -15.09 -5.57
CA GLY A 66 2.88 -15.90 -6.78
C GLY A 66 1.46 -16.20 -7.26
N GLU A 67 0.50 -16.29 -6.34
CA GLU A 67 -0.90 -16.55 -6.65
C GLU A 67 -1.59 -15.30 -7.20
N CYS A 68 -1.39 -14.15 -6.56
CA CYS A 68 -1.93 -12.88 -7.03
C CYS A 68 -1.45 -12.56 -8.46
N PHE A 69 -0.14 -12.69 -8.72
CA PHE A 69 0.39 -12.44 -10.07
C PHE A 69 -0.10 -13.46 -11.10
N ALA A 70 -0.27 -14.74 -10.73
CA ALA A 70 -0.86 -15.73 -11.62
C ALA A 70 -2.32 -15.38 -11.97
N ALA A 71 -3.04 -14.73 -11.06
CA ALA A 71 -4.36 -14.16 -11.28
C ALA A 71 -4.33 -12.74 -11.87
N GLN A 72 -3.20 -12.31 -12.45
CA GLN A 72 -3.03 -10.98 -13.07
C GLN A 72 -3.39 -9.82 -12.12
N THR A 73 -3.06 -9.96 -10.84
CA THR A 73 -3.36 -8.97 -9.78
C THR A 73 -2.08 -8.52 -9.09
N ALA A 74 -1.98 -7.21 -8.80
CA ALA A 74 -0.89 -6.64 -8.03
C ALA A 74 -1.35 -5.44 -7.20
N THR A 75 -0.65 -5.20 -6.09
CA THR A 75 -0.84 -4.01 -5.25
C THR A 75 0.39 -3.11 -5.30
N PHE A 76 0.25 -1.93 -5.88
CA PHE A 76 1.28 -0.90 -5.91
C PHE A 76 1.19 -0.03 -4.67
N MET A 77 2.34 0.20 -4.03
CA MET A 77 2.48 1.16 -2.93
C MET A 77 3.14 2.42 -3.48
N ILE A 78 2.36 3.48 -3.63
CA ILE A 78 2.83 4.76 -4.17
C ILE A 78 3.29 5.70 -3.06
N MET A 79 3.95 6.81 -3.45
CA MET A 79 4.51 7.84 -2.56
C MET A 79 5.71 7.38 -1.74
N GLY A 80 6.41 6.36 -2.23
CA GLY A 80 7.62 5.83 -1.60
C GLY A 80 7.35 4.74 -0.56
N ARG A 81 8.35 4.51 0.31
CA ARG A 81 8.39 3.41 1.28
C ARG A 81 8.34 3.86 2.75
N ASP A 82 8.45 5.16 2.96
CA ASP A 82 8.56 5.79 4.27
C ASP A 82 7.24 6.46 4.60
N CYS A 83 6.63 6.07 5.71
CA CYS A 83 5.33 6.54 6.18
C CYS A 83 5.51 7.61 7.26
N THR A 84 4.63 8.61 7.29
CA THR A 84 4.59 9.61 8.38
C THR A 84 4.05 9.04 9.70
N ARG A 85 3.46 7.83 9.67
CA ARG A 85 2.83 7.17 10.82
C ARG A 85 3.52 5.86 11.20
N ALA A 86 3.24 5.39 12.42
CA ALA A 86 3.89 4.22 13.05
C ALA A 86 2.85 3.23 13.61
N CYS A 87 1.98 2.69 12.76
CA CYS A 87 0.99 1.68 13.16
C CYS A 87 1.70 0.41 13.68
N GLY A 88 1.39 -0.04 14.90
CA GLY A 88 2.12 -1.14 15.56
C GLY A 88 2.03 -2.51 14.89
N PHE A 89 1.09 -2.70 13.95
CA PHE A 89 0.95 -3.91 13.15
C PHE A 89 1.59 -3.79 11.75
N CYS A 90 1.93 -2.58 11.31
CA CYS A 90 2.38 -2.32 9.95
C CYS A 90 3.87 -2.59 9.80
N ALA A 91 4.27 -3.21 8.69
CA ALA A 91 5.67 -3.53 8.38
C ALA A 91 6.40 -2.40 7.63
N VAL A 92 5.68 -1.35 7.21
CA VAL A 92 6.24 -0.20 6.47
C VAL A 92 7.07 0.66 7.41
N GLY A 93 8.20 1.18 6.92
CA GLY A 93 9.10 2.02 7.70
C GLY A 93 8.47 3.37 8.03
N THR A 94 8.74 3.87 9.24
CA THR A 94 8.36 5.24 9.64
C THR A 94 9.58 6.15 9.51
N ALA A 95 9.50 7.15 8.62
CA ALA A 95 10.53 8.16 8.43
C ALA A 95 9.95 9.39 7.72
N VAL A 96 10.74 10.46 7.62
CA VAL A 96 10.38 11.62 6.80
C VAL A 96 10.38 11.19 5.33
N PRO A 97 9.23 11.25 4.61
CA PRO A 97 9.17 10.82 3.23
C PRO A 97 10.01 11.71 2.31
N LYS A 98 10.43 11.15 1.18
CA LYS A 98 11.01 11.94 0.09
C LYS A 98 9.93 12.80 -0.59
N PRO A 99 10.32 13.85 -1.33
CA PRO A 99 9.39 14.58 -2.19
C PRO A 99 8.64 13.63 -3.13
N LEU A 100 7.38 13.95 -3.42
CA LEU A 100 6.61 13.19 -4.41
C LEU A 100 7.30 13.24 -5.76
N ASP A 101 7.36 12.08 -6.40
CA ASP A 101 7.79 11.98 -7.78
C ASP A 101 6.58 12.14 -8.71
N PRO A 102 6.46 13.26 -9.46
CA PRO A 102 5.31 13.51 -10.31
C PRO A 102 5.15 12.50 -11.46
N ASP A 103 6.19 11.71 -11.76
CA ASP A 103 6.19 10.72 -12.83
C ASP A 103 5.80 9.30 -12.33
N GLU A 104 5.70 9.10 -11.01
CA GLU A 104 5.29 7.81 -10.41
C GLU A 104 3.94 7.28 -10.97
N PRO A 105 2.87 8.09 -11.15
CA PRO A 105 1.62 7.66 -11.75
C PRO A 105 1.78 6.99 -13.13
N ARG A 106 2.62 7.58 -14.00
CA ARG A 106 2.90 7.06 -15.33
C ARG A 106 3.62 5.71 -15.23
N ARG A 107 4.64 5.60 -14.38
CA ARG A 107 5.39 4.36 -14.20
C ARG A 107 4.54 3.23 -13.63
N VAL A 108 3.62 3.52 -12.70
CA VAL A 108 2.65 2.55 -12.20
C VAL A 108 1.78 2.01 -13.34
N ALA A 109 1.24 2.89 -14.19
CA ALA A 109 0.41 2.47 -15.31
C ALA A 109 1.18 1.64 -16.36
N GLU A 110 2.44 2.00 -16.63
CA GLU A 110 3.32 1.24 -17.52
C GLU A 110 3.68 -0.14 -16.97
N ALA A 111 4.02 -0.21 -15.67
CA ALA A 111 4.31 -1.47 -15.01
C ALA A 111 3.09 -2.39 -15.01
N ALA A 112 1.91 -1.85 -14.67
CA ALA A 112 0.66 -2.60 -14.69
C ALA A 112 0.33 -3.15 -16.10
N ALA A 113 0.58 -2.34 -17.15
CA ALA A 113 0.37 -2.75 -18.53
C ALA A 113 1.38 -3.81 -18.99
N ALA A 114 2.65 -3.65 -18.65
CA ALA A 114 3.70 -4.62 -18.96
C ALA A 114 3.44 -5.98 -18.29
N LEU A 115 2.86 -5.96 -17.09
CA LEU A 115 2.44 -7.14 -16.34
C LEU A 115 1.08 -7.71 -16.80
N ARG A 116 0.38 -7.02 -17.70
CA ARG A 116 -0.96 -7.38 -18.20
C ARG A 116 -1.95 -7.63 -17.05
N LEU A 117 -1.94 -6.75 -16.05
CA LEU A 117 -2.82 -6.90 -14.89
C LEU A 117 -4.28 -6.73 -15.30
N ALA A 118 -5.13 -7.62 -14.80
CA ALA A 118 -6.58 -7.54 -14.92
C ALA A 118 -7.20 -6.80 -13.71
N HIS A 119 -6.52 -6.81 -12.57
CA HIS A 119 -6.92 -6.08 -11.37
C HIS A 119 -5.70 -5.38 -10.76
N VAL A 120 -5.79 -4.06 -10.60
CA VAL A 120 -4.73 -3.23 -10.03
C VAL A 120 -5.23 -2.60 -8.74
N VAL A 121 -4.55 -2.91 -7.63
CA VAL A 121 -4.79 -2.22 -6.36
C VAL A 121 -3.73 -1.13 -6.18
N VAL A 122 -4.17 0.08 -5.88
CA VAL A 122 -3.30 1.21 -5.51
C VAL A 122 -3.48 1.50 -4.03
N THR A 123 -2.39 1.53 -3.29
CA THR A 123 -2.34 1.97 -1.89
C THR A 123 -1.19 2.94 -1.72
N SER A 124 -1.18 3.73 -0.66
CA SER A 124 -0.08 4.62 -0.33
C SER A 124 0.41 4.41 1.10
N VAL A 125 1.58 4.95 1.40
CA VAL A 125 1.92 5.34 2.77
C VAL A 125 1.09 6.57 3.19
N ASP A 126 1.00 6.84 4.49
CA ASP A 126 0.46 8.12 4.95
C ASP A 126 1.46 9.24 4.65
N ARG A 127 0.93 10.37 4.14
CA ARG A 127 1.66 11.58 3.77
C ARG A 127 1.11 12.80 4.48
N ASP A 128 1.16 12.79 5.81
CA ASP A 128 0.67 13.91 6.63
C ASP A 128 1.48 15.22 6.41
N ASP A 129 2.62 15.15 5.71
CA ASP A 129 3.41 16.29 5.26
C ASP A 129 2.79 17.02 4.05
N LEU A 130 1.85 16.40 3.35
CA LEU A 130 1.16 16.99 2.20
C LEU A 130 -0.19 17.59 2.63
N PRO A 131 -0.61 18.73 2.03
CA PRO A 131 -1.84 19.42 2.41
C PRO A 131 -3.12 18.61 2.16
N ASP A 132 -3.11 17.73 1.15
CA ASP A 132 -4.24 16.86 0.78
C ASP A 132 -4.02 15.39 1.16
N GLY A 133 -2.98 15.10 1.96
CA GLY A 133 -2.57 13.74 2.31
C GLY A 133 -2.16 12.88 1.11
N GLY A 134 -1.90 13.48 -0.06
CA GLY A 134 -1.55 12.79 -1.30
C GLY A 134 -2.74 12.37 -2.17
N ALA A 135 -3.96 12.81 -1.85
CA ALA A 135 -5.17 12.46 -2.61
C ALA A 135 -5.07 12.79 -4.12
N ALA A 136 -4.51 13.93 -4.49
CA ALA A 136 -4.33 14.31 -5.90
C ALA A 136 -3.37 13.35 -6.64
N HIS A 137 -2.36 12.83 -5.95
CA HIS A 137 -1.40 11.90 -6.54
C HIS A 137 -1.99 10.49 -6.72
N ILE A 138 -2.83 10.05 -5.76
CA ILE A 138 -3.65 8.84 -5.92
C ILE A 138 -4.57 9.01 -7.14
N ARG A 139 -5.27 10.14 -7.26
CA ARG A 139 -6.15 10.44 -8.40
C ARG A 139 -5.40 10.41 -9.73
N ALA A 140 -4.23 11.05 -9.82
CA ALA A 140 -3.39 11.02 -11.00
C ALA A 140 -2.98 9.59 -11.39
N THR A 141 -2.71 8.73 -10.40
CA THR A 141 -2.39 7.31 -10.61
C THR A 141 -3.58 6.52 -11.17
N ILE A 142 -4.78 6.75 -10.64
CA ILE A 142 -6.02 6.15 -11.15
C ILE A 142 -6.26 6.57 -12.60
N ASP A 143 -6.14 7.85 -12.91
CA ASP A 143 -6.37 8.39 -14.25
C ASP A 143 -5.37 7.81 -15.26
N ALA A 144 -4.08 7.72 -14.88
CA ALA A 144 -3.04 7.09 -15.70
C ALA A 144 -3.32 5.60 -15.94
N LEU A 145 -3.73 4.87 -14.90
CA LEU A 145 -4.10 3.46 -15.00
C LEU A 145 -5.30 3.27 -15.93
N ARG A 146 -6.38 4.04 -15.75
CA ARG A 146 -7.58 3.92 -16.59
C ARG A 146 -7.28 4.23 -18.05
N ALA A 147 -6.46 5.25 -18.32
CA ALA A 147 -6.06 5.60 -19.68
C ALA A 147 -5.28 4.48 -20.38
N ARG A 148 -4.42 3.76 -19.63
CA ARG A 148 -3.57 2.70 -20.19
C ARG A 148 -4.22 1.32 -20.21
N LEU A 149 -5.08 1.05 -19.23
CA LEU A 149 -5.72 -0.23 -18.97
C LEU A 149 -7.24 -0.02 -18.84
N PRO A 150 -7.94 0.34 -19.92
CA PRO A 150 -9.36 0.70 -19.85
C PRO A 150 -10.26 -0.43 -19.35
N ALA A 151 -9.84 -1.69 -19.51
CA ALA A 151 -10.58 -2.88 -19.10
C ALA A 151 -10.16 -3.48 -17.75
N ALA A 152 -9.06 -3.00 -17.13
CA ALA A 152 -8.65 -3.51 -15.82
C ALA A 152 -9.57 -2.96 -14.73
N ALA A 153 -9.82 -3.77 -13.70
CA ALA A 153 -10.40 -3.29 -12.46
C ALA A 153 -9.33 -2.48 -11.71
N ILE A 154 -9.72 -1.33 -11.16
CA ILE A 154 -8.87 -0.45 -10.38
C ILE A 154 -9.47 -0.33 -8.98
N GLU A 155 -8.76 -0.84 -7.98
CA GLU A 155 -9.10 -0.69 -6.56
C GLU A 155 -8.14 0.30 -5.91
N VAL A 156 -8.67 1.11 -4.99
CA VAL A 156 -7.86 1.98 -4.13
C VAL A 156 -8.05 1.56 -2.68
N LEU A 157 -6.95 1.19 -2.01
CA LEU A 157 -6.89 1.09 -0.55
C LEU A 157 -6.35 2.42 -0.02
N ALA A 158 -7.27 3.28 0.41
CA ALA A 158 -6.96 4.66 0.76
C ALA A 158 -6.53 4.82 2.23
N PRO A 159 -5.62 5.76 2.53
CA PRO A 159 -5.43 6.25 3.90
C PRO A 159 -6.68 7.01 4.38
N ASP A 160 -6.69 7.42 5.64
CA ASP A 160 -7.83 8.15 6.22
C ASP A 160 -7.90 9.63 5.79
N PHE A 161 -6.83 10.16 5.18
CA PHE A 161 -6.64 11.60 4.88
C PHE A 161 -6.91 12.51 6.09
N ARG A 162 -6.68 12.02 7.32
CA ARG A 162 -7.04 12.67 8.59
C ARG A 162 -8.52 13.07 8.67
N GLY A 163 -9.37 12.39 7.92
CA GLY A 163 -10.80 12.65 7.83
C GLY A 163 -11.17 13.84 6.94
N ASP A 164 -10.28 14.30 6.04
CA ASP A 164 -10.60 15.34 5.06
C ASP A 164 -11.58 14.82 3.98
N PRO A 165 -12.85 15.31 3.96
CA PRO A 165 -13.82 14.87 2.97
C PRO A 165 -13.47 15.28 1.54
N ALA A 166 -12.71 16.36 1.35
CA ALA A 166 -12.31 16.83 0.02
C ALA A 166 -11.25 15.91 -0.59
N ALA A 167 -10.28 15.47 0.22
CA ALA A 167 -9.30 14.46 -0.15
C ALA A 167 -9.97 13.12 -0.51
N VAL A 168 -10.89 12.63 0.33
CA VAL A 168 -11.68 11.42 0.05
C VAL A 168 -12.45 11.57 -1.27
N ARG A 169 -13.13 12.70 -1.48
CA ARG A 169 -13.89 12.98 -2.70
C ARG A 169 -13.02 12.97 -3.94
N THR A 170 -11.85 13.60 -3.88
CA THR A 170 -10.88 13.67 -4.99
C THR A 170 -10.54 12.29 -5.53
N VAL A 171 -10.32 11.33 -4.62
CA VAL A 171 -10.04 9.94 -4.96
C VAL A 171 -11.31 9.21 -5.40
N ALA A 172 -12.39 9.27 -4.60
CA ALA A 172 -13.61 8.50 -4.83
C ALA A 172 -14.35 8.88 -6.12
N GLU A 173 -14.23 10.12 -6.59
CA GLU A 173 -14.79 10.58 -7.88
C GLU A 173 -13.87 10.26 -9.08
N GLY A 174 -12.79 9.50 -8.87
CA GLY A 174 -11.95 8.98 -9.95
C GLY A 174 -12.59 7.79 -10.69
N PRO A 175 -12.05 7.41 -11.86
CA PRO A 175 -12.54 6.28 -12.64
C PRO A 175 -12.05 4.91 -12.10
N LEU A 176 -12.19 4.71 -10.79
CA LEU A 176 -11.92 3.45 -10.08
C LEU A 176 -13.17 2.57 -9.97
N ASP A 177 -12.98 1.30 -9.66
CA ASP A 177 -14.04 0.29 -9.52
C ASP A 177 -14.34 -0.01 -8.04
N VAL A 178 -13.34 0.04 -7.17
CA VAL A 178 -13.48 -0.27 -5.73
C VAL A 178 -12.74 0.76 -4.88
N PHE A 179 -13.47 1.38 -3.94
CA PHE A 179 -12.88 2.21 -2.89
C PHE A 179 -12.84 1.42 -1.59
N ASN A 180 -11.64 1.25 -1.05
CA ASN A 180 -11.38 0.45 0.14
C ASN A 180 -10.66 1.32 1.20
N HIS A 181 -10.98 1.08 2.47
CA HIS A 181 -10.30 1.67 3.62
C HIS A 181 -10.43 0.70 4.81
N ASN A 182 -9.30 0.31 5.38
CA ASN A 182 -9.30 -0.62 6.50
C ASN A 182 -9.48 0.10 7.83
N VAL A 183 -10.42 -0.37 8.65
CA VAL A 183 -10.57 0.06 10.06
C VAL A 183 -9.58 -0.68 10.99
N GLU A 184 -9.08 -1.82 10.54
CA GLU A 184 -8.05 -2.68 11.16
C GLU A 184 -8.43 -3.38 12.47
N THR A 185 -8.91 -2.66 13.47
CA THR A 185 -9.21 -3.24 14.79
C THR A 185 -10.37 -2.54 15.48
N VAL A 186 -10.92 -3.20 16.50
CA VAL A 186 -11.89 -2.62 17.44
C VAL A 186 -11.24 -1.55 18.35
N PRO A 187 -12.03 -0.63 18.95
CA PRO A 187 -11.49 0.41 19.83
C PRO A 187 -10.77 -0.09 21.09
N THR A 188 -11.17 -1.24 21.63
CA THR A 188 -10.59 -1.89 22.83
C THR A 188 -10.71 -3.40 22.70
N LEU A 189 -9.64 -4.14 23.04
CA LEU A 189 -9.59 -5.62 23.09
C LEU A 189 -10.06 -6.15 24.45
#